data_AF-A0A2E8L3G4-F1
#
_entry.id   AF-A0A2E8L3G4-F1
#
_cell.length_a   1.000
_cell.length_b   1.000
_cell.length_c   1.000
_cell.angle_alpha   90.00
_cell.angle_beta   90.00
_cell.angle_gamma   90.00
#
_symmetry.space_group_name_H-M   'P 1'
#
loop_
_entity.id
_entity.type
_entity.pdbx_description
1 polymer ?
#
loop_
_entity_poly.entity_id
_entity_poly.type
_entity_poly.pdbx_seq_one_letter_code
_entity_poly.pdbx_strand_id
1 'polypeptide(L)'
;MVEVMNAMQYDASAVGNHEFDFGLDVIKARTEQASFPYPNANTRWRSSGFTPIEIGILPYTLTTVNDIRVGIIGLTTRDTPTATRTMCASWIF
;
A
#
# COMPACT_ATOMS: atom_id res chain seq x y z
N MET A 1 -12.42 -8.31 1.45
CA MET A 1 -12.02 -7.91 0.08
C MET A 1 -10.79 -8.67 -0.39
N VAL A 2 -9.72 -8.75 0.42
CA VAL A 2 -8.46 -9.45 0.04
C VAL A 2 -8.69 -10.86 -0.52
N GLU A 3 -9.53 -11.68 0.11
CA GLU A 3 -9.86 -13.03 -0.38
C GLU A 3 -10.40 -13.04 -1.82
N VAL A 4 -11.32 -12.12 -2.14
CA VAL A 4 -11.89 -12.00 -3.49
C VAL A 4 -10.83 -11.50 -4.48
N MET A 5 -10.01 -10.53 -4.09
CA MET A 5 -8.92 -10.02 -4.94
C MET A 5 -7.85 -11.07 -5.21
N ASN A 6 -7.55 -11.94 -4.23
CA ASN A 6 -6.67 -13.09 -4.41
C ASN A 6 -7.27 -14.07 -5.42
N ALA A 7 -8.56 -14.39 -5.31
CA ALA A 7 -9.26 -15.27 -6.26
C ALA A 7 -9.31 -14.68 -7.69
N MET A 8 -9.34 -13.35 -7.81
CA MET A 8 -9.27 -12.63 -9.08
C MET A 8 -7.84 -12.46 -9.62
N GLN A 9 -6.82 -12.90 -8.89
CA GLN A 9 -5.41 -12.84 -9.28
C GLN A 9 -4.94 -11.41 -9.61
N TYR A 10 -5.21 -10.45 -8.73
CA TYR A 10 -4.70 -9.08 -8.88
C TYR A 10 -3.17 -9.07 -9.00
N ASP A 11 -2.64 -8.25 -9.92
CA ASP A 11 -1.18 -8.05 -10.06
C ASP A 11 -0.60 -7.09 -9.00
N ALA A 12 -1.39 -6.09 -8.59
CA ALA A 12 -1.06 -5.12 -7.56
C ALA A 12 -2.29 -4.31 -7.14
N SER A 13 -2.24 -3.65 -5.99
CA SER A 13 -3.20 -2.61 -5.61
C SER A 13 -2.47 -1.41 -5.02
N ALA A 14 -2.67 -0.21 -5.55
CA ALA A 14 -2.16 0.98 -4.89
C ALA A 14 -2.75 1.09 -3.47
N VAL A 15 -1.95 1.60 -2.53
CA VAL A 15 -2.46 1.98 -1.21
C VAL A 15 -3.26 3.27 -1.38
N GLY A 16 -4.53 3.27 -1.03
CA GLY A 16 -5.38 4.45 -0.96
C GLY A 16 -5.36 5.11 0.43
N ASN A 17 -6.11 6.19 0.58
CA ASN A 17 -6.23 6.88 1.86
C ASN A 17 -7.04 6.06 2.88
N HIS A 18 -8.00 5.25 2.43
CA HIS A 18 -8.88 4.47 3.31
C HIS A 18 -8.23 3.20 3.86
N GLU A 19 -7.11 2.75 3.29
CA GLU A 19 -6.30 1.69 3.91
C GLU A 19 -5.83 2.09 5.32
N PHE A 20 -5.69 3.39 5.60
CA PHE A 20 -5.27 3.92 6.91
C PHE A 20 -6.41 4.08 7.93
N ASP A 21 -7.69 3.87 7.54
CA ASP A 21 -8.86 4.15 8.39
C ASP A 21 -8.88 3.36 9.71
N PHE A 22 -8.21 2.21 9.73
CA PHE A 22 -8.23 1.25 10.84
C PHE A 22 -6.84 1.04 11.48
N GLY A 23 -5.89 1.91 11.17
CA GLY A 23 -4.55 1.85 11.72
C GLY A 23 -3.62 0.84 11.03
N LEU A 24 -2.35 0.88 11.42
CA LEU A 24 -1.26 0.21 10.71
C LEU A 24 -1.26 -1.31 10.89
N ASP A 25 -1.74 -1.81 12.04
CA ASP A 25 -1.88 -3.24 12.28
C ASP A 25 -2.86 -3.90 11.30
N VAL A 26 -3.94 -3.18 10.95
CA VAL A 26 -4.91 -3.67 9.97
C VAL A 26 -4.32 -3.66 8.58
N ILE A 27 -3.59 -2.61 8.18
CA ILE A 27 -2.85 -2.60 6.90
C ILE A 27 -1.93 -3.80 6.84
N LYS A 28 -1.07 -3.97 7.86
CA LYS A 28 -0.12 -5.08 7.93
C LYS A 28 -0.82 -6.43 7.75
N ALA A 29 -1.88 -6.68 8.53
CA ALA A 29 -2.65 -7.91 8.42
C ALA A 29 -3.28 -8.12 7.02
N ARG A 30 -3.73 -7.05 6.35
CA ARG A 30 -4.28 -7.14 4.99
C ARG A 30 -3.20 -7.41 3.95
N THR A 31 -2.02 -6.78 4.08
CA THR A 31 -0.88 -7.04 3.20
C THR A 31 -0.35 -8.47 3.36
N GLU A 32 -0.32 -9.01 4.58
CA GLU A 32 0.07 -10.40 4.85
C GLU A 32 -0.94 -11.43 4.30
N GLN A 33 -2.22 -11.05 4.20
CA GLN A 33 -3.27 -11.88 3.61
C GLN A 33 -3.30 -11.83 2.07
N ALA A 34 -2.73 -10.79 1.47
CA ALA A 34 -2.81 -10.56 0.03
C ALA A 34 -1.78 -11.39 -0.73
N SER A 35 -2.21 -12.04 -1.81
CA SER A 35 -1.32 -12.72 -2.76
C SER A 35 -0.73 -11.76 -3.79
N PHE A 36 -0.87 -10.45 -3.57
CA PHE A 36 -0.48 -9.38 -4.47
C PHE A 36 0.13 -8.21 -3.68
N PRO A 37 1.06 -7.45 -4.29
CA PRO A 37 1.77 -6.35 -3.63
C PRO A 37 0.93 -5.07 -3.53
N TYR A 38 1.25 -4.26 -2.52
CA TYR A 38 0.71 -2.90 -2.33
C TYR A 38 1.78 -1.82 -2.61
N PRO A 39 1.98 -1.40 -3.87
CA PRO A 39 2.96 -0.36 -4.20
C PRO A 39 2.49 1.05 -3.78
N ASN A 40 3.43 1.83 -3.26
CA ASN A 40 3.30 3.23 -2.89
C ASN A 40 4.66 3.95 -2.84
N ALA A 41 4.90 4.82 -3.82
CA ALA A 41 6.15 5.56 -3.91
C ALA A 41 6.19 6.84 -3.06
N ASN A 42 5.07 7.33 -2.53
CA ASN A 42 5.01 8.63 -1.84
C ASN A 42 4.48 8.57 -0.40
N THR A 43 4.41 7.38 0.19
CA THR A 43 4.17 7.18 1.62
C THR A 43 5.48 6.85 2.31
N ARG A 44 5.86 7.67 3.28
CA ARG A 44 7.08 7.55 4.08
C ARG A 44 6.78 7.72 5.55
N TRP A 45 7.57 7.04 6.39
CA TRP A 45 7.62 7.33 7.81
C TRP A 45 8.13 8.74 8.07
N ARG A 46 7.41 9.51 8.89
CA ARG A 46 7.89 10.86 9.27
C ARG A 46 9.22 10.82 10.03
N SER A 47 9.43 9.77 10.83
CA SER A 47 10.60 9.63 11.70
C SER A 47 11.90 9.36 10.93
N SER A 48 11.82 8.61 9.83
CA SER A 48 13.02 8.13 9.11
C SER A 48 13.06 8.52 7.64
N GLY A 49 11.93 8.92 7.04
CA GLY A 49 11.80 9.15 5.61
C GLY A 49 11.82 7.88 4.77
N PHE A 50 11.81 6.69 5.37
CA PHE A 50 11.80 5.41 4.66
C PHE A 50 10.39 4.94 4.33
N THR A 51 10.28 4.11 3.28
CA THR A 51 9.04 3.42 2.93
C THR A 51 8.66 2.42 4.04
N PRO A 52 7.39 2.34 4.47
CA PRO A 52 6.90 1.37 5.48
C PRO A 52 6.86 -0.09 5.00
N ILE A 53 8.02 -0.65 4.64
CA ILE A 53 8.15 -2.02 4.10
C ILE A 53 7.73 -3.09 5.11
N GLU A 54 7.89 -2.83 6.40
CA GLU A 54 7.58 -3.74 7.50
C GLU A 54 6.07 -3.94 7.73
N ILE A 55 5.25 -3.07 7.14
CA ILE A 55 3.79 -3.21 7.09
C ILE A 55 3.28 -3.54 5.69
N GLY A 56 4.17 -4.02 4.81
CA GLY A 56 3.82 -4.53 3.48
C GLY A 56 3.63 -3.47 2.39
N ILE A 57 4.00 -2.21 2.65
CA ILE A 57 3.98 -1.14 1.64
C ILE A 57 5.32 -1.12 0.89
N LEU A 58 5.28 -1.36 -0.41
CA LEU A 58 6.48 -1.41 -1.26
C LEU A 58 6.61 -0.11 -2.07
N PRO A 59 7.80 0.42 -2.39
CA PRO A 59 7.90 1.64 -3.19
C PRO A 59 7.40 1.44 -4.64
N TYR A 60 7.52 0.23 -5.16
CA TYR A 60 7.05 -0.22 -6.46
C TYR A 60 6.97 -1.75 -6.45
N THR A 61 6.38 -2.34 -7.50
CA THR A 61 6.50 -3.77 -7.78
C THR A 61 6.85 -4.00 -9.25
N LEU A 62 7.34 -5.18 -9.56
CA LEU A 62 7.62 -5.64 -10.91
C LEU A 62 6.77 -6.89 -11.17
N THR A 63 6.10 -6.92 -12.32
CA THR A 63 5.44 -8.13 -12.84
C THR A 63 5.94 -8.41 -14.25
N THR A 64 5.71 -9.63 -14.74
CA THR A 64 6.05 -10.03 -16.11
C THR A 64 4.79 -10.44 -16.83
N VAL A 65 4.47 -9.79 -17.95
CA VAL A 65 3.30 -10.08 -18.78
C VAL A 65 3.79 -10.33 -20.20
N ASN A 66 3.56 -11.54 -20.73
CA ASN A 66 4.00 -11.96 -22.07
C ASN A 66 5.50 -11.67 -22.31
N ASP A 67 6.36 -12.11 -21.38
CA ASP A 67 7.82 -11.88 -21.38
C ASP A 67 8.26 -10.40 -21.29
N ILE A 68 7.32 -9.47 -21.10
CA ILE A 68 7.60 -8.05 -20.88
C ILE A 68 7.60 -7.75 -19.39
N ARG A 69 8.71 -7.18 -18.90
CA ARG A 69 8.80 -6.71 -17.52
C ARG A 69 8.09 -5.36 -17.37
N VAL A 70 7.06 -5.32 -16.51
CA VAL A 70 6.24 -4.15 -16.23
C VAL A 70 6.51 -3.68 -14.80
N GLY A 71 6.88 -2.41 -14.64
CA GLY A 71 6.99 -1.78 -13.33
C GLY A 71 5.70 -1.06 -12.96
N ILE A 72 5.21 -1.29 -11.74
CA ILE A 72 3.99 -0.68 -11.22
C ILE A 72 4.36 0.20 -10.02
N ILE A 73 3.99 1.48 -10.13
CA ILE A 73 4.17 2.49 -9.09
C ILE A 73 2.79 2.95 -8.63
N GLY A 74 2.52 2.87 -7.33
CA GLY A 74 1.32 3.43 -6.72
C GLY A 74 1.60 4.77 -6.06
N LEU A 75 0.59 5.63 -5.96
CA LEU A 75 0.64 6.90 -5.25
C LEU A 75 -0.66 7.08 -4.46
N THR A 76 -0.56 7.68 -3.27
CA THR A 76 -1.72 8.09 -2.47
C THR A 76 -1.84 9.60 -2.44
N THR A 77 -3.06 10.12 -2.31
CA THR A 77 -3.28 11.55 -2.09
C THR A 77 -2.52 12.05 -0.85
N ARG A 78 -1.94 13.24 -0.97
CA ARG A 78 -1.28 13.93 0.16
C ARG A 78 -2.27 14.44 1.20
N ASP A 79 -3.56 14.42 0.88
CA ASP A 79 -4.64 14.75 1.82
C ASP A 79 -4.94 13.61 2.80
N THR A 80 -4.28 12.45 2.66
CA THR A 80 -4.50 11.29 3.56
C THR A 80 -4.46 11.66 5.06
N PRO A 81 -3.51 12.47 5.57
CA PRO A 81 -3.49 12.85 6.98
C PRO A 81 -4.73 13.62 7.46
N THR A 82 -5.47 14.27 6.56
CA THR A 82 -6.66 15.08 6.89
C THR A 82 -7.98 14.47 6.39
N ALA A 83 -7.93 13.57 5.41
CA ALA A 83 -9.10 12.97 4.76
C ALA A 83 -9.47 11.57 5.28
N THR A 84 -8.54 10.85 5.92
CA THR A 84 -8.85 9.65 6.73
C THR A 84 -9.10 10.05 8.18
N ARG A 85 -9.39 9.09 9.07
CA ARG A 85 -9.36 9.31 10.52
C ARG A 85 -8.02 9.94 10.90
N THR A 86 -8.04 11.22 11.23
CA THR A 86 -6.86 12.11 11.31
C THR A 86 -5.75 11.60 12.23
N MET A 87 -6.08 10.81 13.25
CA MET A 87 -5.08 10.22 14.15
C MET A 87 -4.37 8.99 13.57
N CYS A 88 -4.92 8.34 12.55
CA CYS A 88 -4.43 7.05 12.05
C CYS A 88 -3.34 7.19 10.97
N ALA A 89 -3.17 8.37 10.37
CA ALA A 89 -2.19 8.64 9.32
C ALA A 89 -1.15 9.74 9.68
N SER A 90 -1.10 10.19 10.94
CA SER A 90 -0.14 11.21 11.38
C SER A 90 1.32 10.74 11.34
N TRP A 91 1.55 9.42 11.26
CA TRP A 91 2.87 8.77 11.23
C TRP A 91 3.52 8.76 9.85
N ILE A 92 2.73 9.08 8.82
CA ILE A 92 3.13 8.99 7.41
C ILE A 92 2.89 10.29 6.64
N PHE A 93 3.60 10.39 5.52
CA PHE A 93 3.40 11.23 4.32
C PHE A 93 4.73 11.22 3.54
#